data_AF-A0A5C6FG51-F1
#
_entry.id   AF-A0A5C6FG51-F1
#
_cell.length_a   1.000
_cell.length_b   1.000
_cell.length_c   1.000
_cell.angle_alpha   90.00
_cell.angle_beta   90.00
_cell.angle_gamma   90.00
#
_symmetry.space_group_name_H-M   'P 1'
#
loop_
_entity.id
_entity.type
_entity.pdbx_description
1 polymer ?
#
loop_
_entity_poly.entity_id
_entity_poly.type
_entity_poly.pdbx_seq_one_letter_code
_entity_poly.pdbx_strand_id
1 'polypeptide(L)'
;MPSSLARVAVVFSFGCLLSFAYLNHAPMVSAQGTPETAEDRVVRESTTVLRETMDTAGSRIPQAMLADAFGVAIIPNVVKGSFIVGARHGRGLVFVREPNGIWHAPVFVSLTGGNIGWQVGVQSSDIILVFKTARSIQGLLSGKLTLGADAAAAAGPVGRETGVATDGQLKAEIYTYSRSRGLFAGVSIDGSVVRVDPIANGSYYRSPAPGQPVIVPTAAGELTIAVASYAGHAEANPQPAFNPGLGEHHVSRESEVIRNQLVQLAPQLYKILDEQWANFLALPAEMFRGTDPDPASLQTIIDRFTAVQSDPQFRDLADRPEFRSVDGMLRHYQHSLAVTAGELKLPPPPSR
;
A
#
# COMPACT_ATOMS: atom_id res chain seq x y z
N MET A 1 43.28 -8.99 -94.98
CA MET A 1 41.84 -9.13 -94.70
C MET A 1 41.63 -8.95 -93.20
N PRO A 2 40.52 -8.31 -92.79
CA PRO A 2 40.35 -6.94 -92.27
C PRO A 2 40.60 -6.89 -90.74
N SER A 3 40.49 -5.84 -89.93
CA SER A 3 39.68 -4.61 -89.78
C SER A 3 40.21 -3.98 -88.46
N SER A 4 40.19 -2.70 -88.11
CA SER A 4 39.58 -1.46 -88.60
C SER A 4 40.35 -0.32 -87.91
N LEU A 5 40.59 0.77 -88.64
CA LEU A 5 41.34 1.96 -88.21
C LEU A 5 40.43 3.01 -87.56
N ALA A 6 41.05 3.75 -86.65
CA ALA A 6 40.56 4.91 -85.91
C ALA A 6 39.96 6.04 -86.77
N ARG A 7 38.97 6.76 -86.22
CA ARG A 7 38.75 8.20 -86.48
C ARG A 7 38.21 8.95 -85.24
N VAL A 8 39.05 9.89 -84.80
CA VAL A 8 38.84 11.19 -84.13
C VAL A 8 37.73 12.00 -84.85
N ALA A 9 36.92 12.94 -84.34
CA ALA A 9 36.74 13.72 -83.09
C ALA A 9 35.27 14.22 -83.07
N VAL A 10 34.80 14.79 -81.96
CA VAL A 10 34.34 16.18 -81.84
C VAL A 10 34.02 16.45 -80.36
N VAL A 11 34.68 17.49 -79.83
CA VAL A 11 34.49 18.05 -78.50
C VAL A 11 33.29 19.00 -78.55
N PHE A 12 32.34 18.86 -77.61
CA PHE A 12 31.55 19.98 -77.11
C PHE A 12 31.47 19.90 -75.59
N SER A 13 31.74 21.05 -74.98
CA SER A 13 31.96 21.26 -73.57
C SER A 13 30.74 21.91 -72.92
N PHE A 14 30.77 21.95 -71.57
CA PHE A 14 29.98 22.73 -70.61
C PHE A 14 28.65 22.17 -70.07
N GLY A 15 28.65 21.94 -68.74
CA GLY A 15 27.45 21.92 -67.92
C GLY A 15 27.44 20.94 -66.74
N CYS A 16 28.52 20.84 -65.95
CA CYS A 16 28.55 19.96 -64.77
C CYS A 16 27.77 20.60 -63.60
N LEU A 17 26.48 20.28 -63.48
CA LEU A 17 25.67 20.57 -62.30
C LEU A 17 25.98 19.51 -61.22
N LEU A 18 26.79 19.89 -60.23
CA LEU A 18 26.99 19.16 -58.99
C LEU A 18 25.68 19.13 -58.19
N SER A 19 24.86 18.10 -58.39
CA SER A 19 23.76 17.78 -57.47
C SER A 19 24.34 17.11 -56.23
N PHE A 20 24.51 17.88 -55.15
CA PHE A 20 24.69 17.36 -53.80
C PHE A 20 23.42 16.63 -53.39
N ALA A 21 23.42 15.29 -53.48
CA ALA A 21 22.42 14.45 -52.85
C ALA A 21 22.63 14.50 -51.33
N TYR A 22 21.88 15.34 -50.63
CA TYR A 22 21.78 15.31 -49.18
C TYR A 22 21.09 14.01 -48.75
N LEU A 23 21.87 13.02 -48.29
CA LEU A 23 21.32 11.92 -47.49
C LEU A 23 20.82 12.52 -46.16
N ASN A 24 19.51 12.78 -46.09
CA ASN A 24 18.82 13.05 -44.84
C ASN A 24 18.95 11.80 -43.94
N HIS A 25 19.98 11.78 -43.10
CA HIS A 25 20.03 10.88 -41.96
C HIS A 25 19.00 11.41 -40.96
N ALA A 26 17.78 10.88 -41.01
CA ALA A 26 16.82 11.10 -39.96
C ALA A 26 17.47 10.64 -38.65
N PRO A 27 17.56 11.49 -37.61
CA PRO A 27 18.02 11.03 -36.32
C PRO A 27 17.04 9.95 -35.86
N MET A 28 17.52 8.71 -35.69
CA MET A 28 16.82 7.73 -34.88
C MET A 28 16.65 8.36 -33.50
N VAL A 29 15.47 8.88 -33.22
CA VAL A 29 15.05 9.16 -31.86
C VAL A 29 15.00 7.80 -31.19
N SER A 30 16.05 7.48 -30.42
CA SER A 30 16.02 6.40 -29.46
C SER A 30 14.82 6.65 -28.56
N ALA A 31 13.81 5.78 -28.65
CA ALA A 31 12.69 5.75 -27.72
C ALA A 31 13.26 5.42 -26.34
N GLN A 32 13.72 6.44 -25.62
CA GLN A 32 14.06 6.33 -24.21
C GLN A 32 12.76 6.00 -23.49
N GLY A 33 12.58 4.73 -23.14
CA GLY A 33 11.42 4.26 -22.39
C GLY A 33 11.25 5.12 -21.14
N THR A 34 10.00 5.46 -20.82
CA THR A 34 9.68 6.17 -19.58
C THR A 34 10.32 5.43 -18.40
N PRO A 35 11.05 6.12 -17.51
CA PRO A 35 11.69 5.45 -16.38
C PRO A 35 10.62 4.73 -15.55
N GLU A 36 10.83 3.43 -15.38
CA GLU A 36 9.92 2.55 -14.66
C GLU A 36 9.80 3.00 -13.19
N THR A 37 8.58 3.29 -12.73
CA THR A 37 8.35 3.70 -11.35
C THR A 37 8.46 2.54 -10.37
N ALA A 38 8.56 2.83 -9.08
CA ALA A 38 8.54 1.77 -8.07
C ALA A 38 7.19 1.02 -8.05
N GLU A 39 6.11 1.72 -8.36
CA GLU A 39 4.75 1.19 -8.45
C GLU A 39 4.58 0.30 -9.68
N ASP A 40 5.12 0.68 -10.84
CA ASP A 40 5.16 -0.16 -12.05
C ASP A 40 5.88 -1.49 -11.81
N ARG A 41 6.98 -1.44 -11.02
CA ARG A 41 7.70 -2.65 -10.60
C ARG A 41 6.83 -3.58 -9.77
N VAL A 42 6.13 -3.05 -8.77
CA VAL A 42 5.24 -3.86 -7.91
C VAL A 42 4.12 -4.49 -8.73
N VAL A 43 3.54 -3.77 -9.70
CA VAL A 43 2.51 -4.31 -10.60
C VAL A 43 3.06 -5.43 -11.48
N ARG A 44 4.23 -5.23 -12.10
CA ARG A 44 4.88 -6.27 -12.91
C ARG A 44 5.24 -7.50 -12.09
N GLU A 45 5.86 -7.32 -10.93
CA GLU A 45 6.25 -8.43 -10.06
C GLU A 45 5.03 -9.19 -9.55
N SER A 46 3.95 -8.48 -9.18
CA SER A 46 2.67 -9.11 -8.79
C SER A 46 2.06 -9.91 -9.94
N THR A 47 2.18 -9.41 -11.18
CA THR A 47 1.75 -10.13 -12.38
C THR A 47 2.53 -11.43 -12.57
N THR A 48 3.85 -11.37 -12.41
CA THR A 48 4.71 -12.57 -12.47
C THR A 48 4.33 -13.58 -11.39
N VAL A 49 4.17 -13.13 -10.14
CA VAL A 49 3.79 -13.99 -9.01
C VAL A 49 2.44 -14.67 -9.25
N LEU A 50 1.44 -13.94 -9.76
CA LEU A 50 0.13 -14.50 -10.06
C LEU A 50 0.24 -15.61 -11.11
N ARG A 51 0.85 -15.30 -12.26
CA ARG A 51 0.99 -16.24 -13.39
C ARG A 51 1.75 -17.48 -12.96
N GLU A 52 2.92 -17.32 -12.34
CA GLU A 52 3.73 -18.45 -11.89
C GLU A 52 2.99 -19.31 -10.86
N THR A 53 2.22 -18.71 -9.96
CA THR A 53 1.42 -19.47 -8.98
C THR A 53 0.31 -20.26 -9.66
N MET A 54 -0.37 -19.68 -10.65
CA MET A 54 -1.48 -20.33 -11.35
C MET A 54 -1.02 -21.38 -12.37
N ASP A 55 0.16 -21.21 -12.95
CA ASP A 55 0.75 -22.12 -13.94
C ASP A 55 1.50 -23.31 -13.29
N THR A 56 1.97 -23.15 -12.05
CA THR A 56 2.69 -24.22 -11.33
C THR A 56 1.72 -25.25 -10.73
N ALA A 57 1.81 -26.49 -11.21
CA ALA A 57 1.10 -27.63 -10.62
C ALA A 57 1.51 -27.82 -9.14
N GLY A 58 0.52 -27.90 -8.25
CA GLY A 58 0.72 -28.04 -6.79
C GLY A 58 0.72 -26.73 -6.00
N SER A 59 0.87 -25.58 -6.66
CA SER A 59 0.83 -24.23 -6.05
C SER A 59 -0.39 -23.44 -6.45
N ARG A 60 -1.06 -23.88 -7.52
CA ARG A 60 -2.27 -23.26 -8.05
C ARG A 60 -3.31 -23.06 -6.96
N ILE A 61 -3.79 -21.82 -6.87
CA ILE A 61 -4.94 -21.49 -6.04
C ILE A 61 -6.17 -22.14 -6.70
N PRO A 62 -6.96 -22.97 -5.99
CA PRO A 62 -8.16 -23.55 -6.56
C PRO A 62 -9.10 -22.45 -7.07
N GLN A 63 -9.60 -22.57 -8.29
CA GLN A 63 -10.53 -21.58 -8.87
C GLN A 63 -11.71 -21.30 -7.94
N ALA A 64 -12.23 -22.34 -7.28
CA ALA A 64 -13.29 -22.21 -6.29
C ALA A 64 -12.96 -21.15 -5.24
N MET A 65 -11.73 -21.15 -4.69
CA MET A 65 -11.30 -20.17 -3.67
C MET A 65 -11.29 -18.73 -4.15
N LEU A 66 -11.03 -18.51 -5.45
CA LEU A 66 -11.02 -17.19 -6.08
C LEU A 66 -12.44 -16.75 -6.48
N ALA A 67 -13.29 -17.69 -6.88
CA ALA A 67 -14.65 -17.40 -7.35
C ALA A 67 -15.56 -16.81 -6.26
N ASP A 68 -15.38 -17.23 -5.01
CA ASP A 68 -16.09 -16.73 -3.83
C ASP A 68 -15.18 -15.86 -2.94
N ALA A 69 -14.11 -15.27 -3.50
CA ALA A 69 -13.27 -14.31 -2.79
C ALA A 69 -13.95 -12.93 -2.72
N PHE A 70 -13.75 -12.22 -1.61
CA PHE A 70 -14.06 -10.79 -1.48
C PHE A 70 -12.89 -9.90 -1.92
N GLY A 71 -11.70 -10.48 -1.99
CA GLY A 71 -10.53 -9.84 -2.56
C GLY A 71 -9.31 -10.75 -2.57
N VAL A 72 -8.28 -10.32 -3.27
CA VAL A 72 -7.00 -11.02 -3.41
C VAL A 72 -5.88 -10.01 -3.22
N ALA A 73 -4.97 -10.25 -2.28
CA ALA A 73 -3.73 -9.48 -2.20
C ALA A 73 -2.56 -10.29 -2.77
N ILE A 74 -1.69 -9.63 -3.53
CA ILE A 74 -0.49 -10.20 -4.14
C ILE A 74 0.68 -9.34 -3.70
N ILE A 75 1.62 -9.94 -2.96
CA ILE A 75 2.73 -9.25 -2.32
C ILE A 75 4.01 -9.98 -2.74
N PRO A 76 4.64 -9.54 -3.84
CA PRO A 76 5.90 -10.12 -4.30
C PRO A 76 7.04 -9.81 -3.34
N ASN A 77 8.07 -10.66 -3.37
CA ASN A 77 9.37 -10.38 -2.77
C ASN A 77 9.34 -9.95 -1.29
N VAL A 78 8.46 -10.54 -0.48
CA VAL A 78 8.40 -10.24 0.96
C VAL A 78 9.72 -10.67 1.60
N VAL A 79 10.48 -9.68 2.04
CA VAL A 79 11.77 -9.89 2.69
C VAL A 79 11.52 -10.21 4.16
N LYS A 80 12.12 -11.30 4.63
CA LYS A 80 12.20 -11.69 6.04
C LYS A 80 13.68 -11.72 6.41
N GLY A 81 14.08 -10.93 7.40
CA GLY A 81 15.43 -10.95 7.97
C GLY A 81 15.38 -11.17 9.47
N SER A 82 16.28 -11.99 10.02
CA SER A 82 16.33 -12.23 11.47
C SER A 82 17.72 -12.49 12.03
N PHE A 83 18.00 -11.87 13.19
CA PHE A 83 18.95 -12.34 14.22
C PHE A 83 18.23 -12.22 15.57
N ILE A 84 17.74 -13.35 16.10
CA ILE A 84 16.94 -13.46 17.35
C ILE A 84 15.52 -12.85 17.26
N VAL A 85 15.37 -11.64 16.70
CA VAL A 85 14.08 -11.03 16.35
C VAL A 85 14.04 -10.85 14.83
N GLY A 86 12.98 -11.37 14.20
CA GLY A 86 12.78 -11.29 12.77
C GLY A 86 11.79 -10.20 12.39
N ALA A 87 12.17 -9.35 11.44
CA ALA A 87 11.27 -8.41 10.79
C ALA A 87 10.96 -8.91 9.38
N ARG A 88 9.72 -8.67 8.94
CA ARG A 88 9.29 -8.94 7.57
C ARG A 88 8.64 -7.71 6.96
N HIS A 89 8.95 -7.44 5.70
CA HIS A 89 8.44 -6.29 4.97
C HIS A 89 8.24 -6.63 3.48
N GLY A 90 7.15 -6.15 2.90
CA GLY A 90 6.89 -6.26 1.47
C GLY A 90 5.86 -5.24 0.99
N ARG A 91 5.89 -4.94 -0.31
CA ARG A 91 4.91 -4.09 -1.01
C ARG A 91 4.13 -4.95 -1.99
N GLY A 92 2.87 -4.62 -2.20
CA GLY A 92 1.99 -5.40 -3.05
C GLY A 92 0.74 -4.65 -3.44
N LEU A 93 -0.21 -5.43 -3.96
CA LEU A 93 -1.49 -4.95 -4.46
C LEU A 93 -2.62 -5.75 -3.81
N VAL A 94 -3.77 -5.13 -3.59
CA VAL A 94 -5.02 -5.81 -3.27
C VAL A 94 -6.10 -5.49 -4.30
N PHE A 95 -6.75 -6.53 -4.80
CA PHE A 95 -7.87 -6.49 -5.71
C PHE A 95 -9.14 -6.76 -4.90
N VAL A 96 -10.14 -5.90 -5.03
CA VAL A 96 -11.42 -6.04 -4.32
C VAL A 96 -12.47 -6.50 -5.31
N ARG A 97 -13.32 -7.43 -4.86
CA ARG A 97 -14.45 -7.94 -5.63
C ARG A 97 -15.75 -7.49 -4.98
N GLU A 98 -16.62 -6.86 -5.76
CA GLU A 98 -17.97 -6.53 -5.34
C GLU A 98 -18.85 -7.80 -5.24
N PRO A 99 -19.96 -7.77 -4.47
CA PRO A 99 -20.90 -8.89 -4.39
C PRO A 99 -21.49 -9.33 -5.74
N ASN A 100 -21.61 -8.39 -6.70
CA ASN A 100 -22.04 -8.66 -8.08
C ASN A 100 -20.97 -9.37 -8.93
N GLY A 101 -19.75 -9.52 -8.39
CA GLY A 101 -18.64 -10.22 -9.00
C GLY A 101 -17.65 -9.38 -9.79
N ILE A 102 -17.85 -8.07 -9.83
CA ILE A 102 -16.97 -7.12 -10.51
C ILE A 102 -15.69 -6.93 -9.70
N TRP A 103 -14.54 -7.05 -10.36
CA TRP A 103 -13.22 -6.79 -9.76
C TRP A 103 -12.77 -5.37 -10.03
N HIS A 104 -12.26 -4.68 -9.01
CA HIS A 104 -11.74 -3.33 -9.15
C HIS A 104 -10.24 -3.30 -9.44
N ALA A 105 -9.79 -2.22 -10.07
CA ALA A 105 -8.36 -1.91 -10.17
C ALA A 105 -7.69 -1.96 -8.78
N PRO A 106 -6.43 -2.41 -8.71
CA PRO A 106 -5.81 -2.76 -7.45
C PRO A 106 -5.50 -1.54 -6.59
N VAL A 107 -5.38 -1.78 -5.30
CA VAL A 107 -4.91 -0.80 -4.33
C VAL A 107 -3.53 -1.21 -3.83
N PHE A 108 -2.59 -0.28 -3.75
CA PHE A 108 -1.29 -0.56 -3.16
C PHE A 108 -1.39 -0.83 -1.67
N VAL A 109 -0.67 -1.85 -1.22
CA VAL A 109 -0.57 -2.26 0.18
C VAL A 109 0.89 -2.52 0.57
N SER A 110 1.16 -2.43 1.86
CA SER A 110 2.37 -2.92 2.49
C SER A 110 2.05 -4.02 3.49
N LEU A 111 2.96 -4.97 3.66
CA LEU A 111 2.90 -6.00 4.69
C LEU A 111 4.11 -5.84 5.60
N THR A 112 3.88 -5.68 6.89
CA THR A 112 4.95 -5.57 7.90
C THR A 112 4.64 -6.48 9.07
N GLY A 113 5.59 -7.30 9.51
CA GLY A 113 5.38 -8.20 10.64
C GLY A 113 6.64 -8.41 11.45
N GLY A 114 6.46 -8.83 12.69
CA GLY A 114 7.54 -9.26 13.59
C GLY A 114 7.33 -10.72 13.96
N ASN A 115 8.40 -11.52 13.98
CA ASN A 115 8.35 -12.86 14.53
C ASN A 115 9.58 -13.13 15.42
N ILE A 116 9.41 -13.90 16.48
CA ILE A 116 10.51 -14.40 17.30
C ILE A 116 10.90 -15.77 16.76
N GLY A 117 12.12 -15.91 16.22
CA GLY A 117 12.56 -17.18 15.64
C GLY A 117 14.07 -17.30 15.53
N TRP A 118 14.59 -18.50 15.80
CA TRP A 118 16.01 -18.85 15.81
C TRP A 118 16.63 -19.02 14.40
N GLN A 119 15.94 -18.60 13.34
CA GLN A 119 16.46 -18.71 11.98
C GLN A 119 17.41 -17.54 11.71
N VAL A 120 18.63 -17.84 11.26
CA VAL A 120 19.62 -16.84 10.83
C VAL A 120 19.57 -16.73 9.31
N GLY A 121 19.33 -15.53 8.79
CA GLY A 121 19.41 -15.26 7.35
C GLY A 121 18.37 -14.28 6.82
N VAL A 122 18.54 -13.91 5.54
CA VAL A 122 17.57 -13.14 4.77
C VAL A 122 16.88 -14.07 3.78
N GLN A 123 15.56 -14.12 3.82
CA GLN A 123 14.72 -14.91 2.94
C GLN A 123 13.77 -13.97 2.19
N SER A 124 13.48 -14.30 0.94
CA SER A 124 12.43 -13.64 0.15
C SER A 124 11.36 -14.65 -0.20
N SER A 125 10.10 -14.27 -0.11
CA SER A 125 8.97 -15.12 -0.48
C SER A 125 7.85 -14.28 -1.08
N ASP A 126 7.19 -14.84 -2.08
CA ASP A 126 5.98 -14.28 -2.64
C ASP A 126 4.78 -14.73 -1.80
N ILE A 127 3.83 -13.83 -1.59
CA ILE A 127 2.63 -14.08 -0.78
C ILE A 127 1.39 -13.69 -1.56
N ILE A 128 0.42 -14.59 -1.62
CA ILE A 128 -0.94 -14.31 -2.08
C ILE A 128 -1.90 -14.56 -0.92
N LEU A 129 -2.75 -13.57 -0.63
CA LEU A 129 -3.81 -13.65 0.37
C LEU A 129 -5.16 -13.68 -0.34
N VAL A 130 -6.00 -14.66 -0.03
CA VAL A 130 -7.37 -14.77 -0.55
C VAL A 130 -8.34 -14.49 0.59
N PHE A 131 -9.07 -13.40 0.49
CA PHE A 131 -10.00 -12.94 1.52
C PHE A 131 -11.38 -13.56 1.28
N LYS A 132 -11.93 -14.19 2.32
CA LYS A 132 -13.19 -14.97 2.25
C LYS A 132 -14.37 -14.27 2.92
N THR A 133 -14.14 -13.11 3.53
CA THR A 133 -15.18 -12.33 4.21
C THR A 133 -15.14 -10.87 3.79
N ALA A 134 -16.31 -10.25 3.66
CA ALA A 134 -16.40 -8.79 3.47
C ALA A 134 -15.71 -8.03 4.61
N ARG A 135 -15.83 -8.54 5.85
CA ARG A 135 -15.24 -7.94 7.05
C ARG A 135 -13.72 -7.79 6.94
N SER A 136 -13.02 -8.83 6.50
CA SER A 136 -11.54 -8.80 6.39
C SER A 136 -11.07 -7.78 5.35
N ILE A 137 -11.76 -7.66 4.21
CA ILE A 137 -11.49 -6.62 3.21
C ILE A 137 -11.85 -5.23 3.71
N GLN A 138 -13.00 -5.05 4.36
CA GLN A 138 -13.41 -3.77 4.94
C GLN A 138 -12.40 -3.29 5.99
N GLY A 139 -11.94 -4.20 6.86
CA GLY A 139 -10.89 -3.90 7.84
C GLY A 139 -9.60 -3.42 7.16
N LEU A 140 -9.14 -4.12 6.12
CA LEU A 140 -7.98 -3.69 5.35
C LEU A 140 -8.16 -2.30 4.70
N LEU A 141 -9.28 -2.08 4.02
CA LEU A 141 -9.58 -0.81 3.33
C LEU A 141 -9.80 0.35 4.31
N SER A 142 -10.23 0.06 5.54
CA SER A 142 -10.37 1.06 6.61
C SER A 142 -9.04 1.53 7.20
N GLY A 143 -7.92 0.88 6.84
CA GLY A 143 -6.57 1.37 7.13
C GLY A 143 -5.56 0.25 7.26
N LYS A 144 -5.81 -0.72 8.14
CA LYS A 144 -4.90 -1.85 8.37
C LYS A 144 -5.64 -3.10 8.81
N LEU A 145 -5.05 -4.26 8.54
CA LEU A 145 -5.53 -5.56 8.98
C LEU A 145 -4.37 -6.39 9.53
N THR A 146 -4.49 -6.85 10.76
CA THR A 146 -3.51 -7.71 11.43
C THR A 146 -3.91 -9.17 11.25
N LEU A 147 -3.09 -9.92 10.52
CA LEU A 147 -3.33 -11.34 10.24
C LEU A 147 -3.17 -12.16 11.53
N GLY A 148 -4.15 -13.03 11.80
CA GLY A 148 -4.21 -13.85 13.02
C GLY A 148 -4.82 -13.13 14.25
N ALA A 149 -4.91 -11.79 14.24
CA ALA A 149 -5.52 -11.01 15.32
C ALA A 149 -6.86 -10.38 14.91
N ASP A 150 -6.89 -9.66 13.79
CA ASP A 150 -8.10 -9.01 13.26
C ASP A 150 -8.88 -9.95 12.32
N ALA A 151 -8.20 -10.91 11.70
CA ALA A 151 -8.79 -11.92 10.82
C ALA A 151 -8.03 -13.24 10.94
N ALA A 152 -8.76 -14.34 11.12
CA ALA A 152 -8.18 -15.67 11.17
C ALA A 152 -7.55 -16.03 9.80
N ALA A 153 -6.24 -16.28 9.79
CA ALA A 153 -5.50 -16.68 8.60
C ALA A 153 -5.13 -18.17 8.64
N ALA A 154 -5.14 -18.83 7.49
CA ALA A 154 -4.70 -20.23 7.35
C ALA A 154 -3.85 -20.41 6.09
N ALA A 155 -2.83 -21.27 6.14
CA ALA A 155 -2.05 -21.63 4.96
C ALA A 155 -2.85 -22.54 4.00
N GLY A 156 -2.75 -22.31 2.69
CA GLY A 156 -3.29 -23.21 1.65
C GLY A 156 -2.32 -24.38 1.36
N PRO A 157 -2.78 -25.50 0.75
CA PRO A 157 -4.03 -25.68 -0.01
C PRO A 157 -5.16 -26.36 0.78
N VAL A 158 -6.39 -25.93 0.51
CA VAL A 158 -7.59 -26.64 0.99
C VAL A 158 -8.00 -27.68 -0.06
N GLY A 159 -8.11 -28.94 0.34
CA GLY A 159 -8.68 -30.02 -0.49
C GLY A 159 -7.81 -30.45 -1.67
N ARG A 160 -6.78 -31.26 -1.41
CA ARG A 160 -6.20 -32.12 -2.46
C ARG A 160 -7.27 -33.12 -2.90
N GLU A 161 -7.71 -33.01 -4.15
CA GLU A 161 -8.35 -34.07 -4.94
C GLU A 161 -9.23 -35.05 -4.15
N THR A 162 -10.34 -34.60 -3.58
CA THR A 162 -11.52 -35.43 -3.34
C THR A 162 -12.70 -34.50 -3.20
N GLY A 163 -13.79 -34.82 -3.91
CA GLY A 163 -15.00 -33.99 -3.92
C GLY A 163 -15.50 -33.71 -2.52
N VAL A 164 -16.04 -32.50 -2.35
CA VAL A 164 -16.64 -32.01 -1.11
C VAL A 164 -15.59 -31.62 -0.06
N ALA A 165 -14.98 -30.45 -0.25
CA ALA A 165 -14.74 -29.60 0.91
C ALA A 165 -16.13 -29.26 1.47
N THR A 166 -16.60 -30.05 2.42
CA THR A 166 -17.85 -29.81 3.14
C THR A 166 -17.86 -28.35 3.59
N ASP A 167 -18.95 -27.63 3.32
CA ASP A 167 -19.19 -26.22 3.70
C ASP A 167 -18.84 -25.89 5.18
N GLY A 168 -18.65 -26.89 6.03
CA GLY A 168 -18.28 -26.75 7.44
C GLY A 168 -16.79 -26.62 7.80
N GLN A 169 -15.82 -26.75 6.86
CA GLN A 169 -14.39 -26.74 7.19
C GLN A 169 -13.58 -25.51 6.74
N LEU A 170 -14.10 -24.67 5.83
CA LEU A 170 -13.42 -23.44 5.42
C LEU A 170 -13.69 -22.28 6.40
N LYS A 171 -13.10 -22.33 7.60
CA LYS A 171 -13.37 -21.35 8.68
C LYS A 171 -12.46 -20.11 8.68
N ALA A 172 -11.35 -20.12 7.94
CA ALA A 172 -10.45 -18.98 7.93
C ALA A 172 -11.03 -17.83 7.12
N GLU A 173 -10.88 -16.61 7.63
CA GLU A 173 -11.28 -15.39 6.91
C GLU A 173 -10.31 -15.06 5.78
N ILE A 174 -9.06 -15.54 5.89
CA ILE A 174 -7.99 -15.30 4.92
C ILE A 174 -7.22 -16.60 4.69
N TYR A 175 -7.00 -16.95 3.43
CA TYR A 175 -6.13 -18.06 3.04
C TYR A 175 -4.83 -17.53 2.44
N THR A 176 -3.70 -18.07 2.89
CA THR A 176 -2.38 -17.65 2.48
C THR A 176 -1.72 -18.70 1.61
N TYR A 177 -1.26 -18.26 0.44
CA TYR A 177 -0.42 -19.04 -0.46
C TYR A 177 0.95 -18.39 -0.48
N SER A 178 2.00 -19.15 -0.20
CA SER A 178 3.36 -18.64 -0.16
C SER A 178 4.29 -19.48 -1.03
N ARG A 179 5.17 -18.80 -1.76
CA ARG A 179 6.23 -19.44 -2.55
C ARG A 179 7.56 -18.81 -2.20
N SER A 180 8.50 -19.63 -1.73
CA SER A 180 9.91 -19.29 -1.74
C SER A 180 10.56 -19.89 -2.99
N ARG A 181 11.67 -19.34 -3.48
CA ARG A 181 12.37 -19.82 -4.70
C ARG A 181 12.69 -21.33 -4.59
N GLY A 182 11.77 -22.19 -5.06
CA GLY A 182 11.92 -23.64 -5.13
C GLY A 182 11.33 -24.48 -3.97
N LEU A 183 10.71 -23.89 -2.93
CA LEU A 183 10.11 -24.69 -1.83
C LEU A 183 8.84 -24.04 -1.25
N PHE A 184 7.78 -24.83 -1.12
CA PHE A 184 6.58 -24.47 -0.37
C PHE A 184 6.84 -24.75 1.11
N ALA A 185 7.08 -23.69 1.87
CA ALA A 185 7.01 -23.76 3.32
C ALA A 185 5.76 -22.96 3.72
N GLY A 186 4.89 -23.56 4.54
CA GLY A 186 3.83 -22.80 5.20
C GLY A 186 4.47 -21.74 6.08
N VAL A 187 4.69 -20.55 5.54
CA VAL A 187 5.21 -19.41 6.31
C VAL A 187 4.04 -18.89 7.12
N SER A 188 4.05 -19.08 8.44
CA SER A 188 3.13 -18.35 9.30
C SER A 188 3.39 -16.85 9.10
N ILE A 189 2.33 -16.14 8.74
CA ILE A 189 2.29 -14.70 8.58
C ILE A 189 1.47 -14.03 9.67
N ASP A 190 1.06 -14.80 10.68
CA ASP A 190 0.36 -14.29 11.86
C ASP A 190 1.22 -13.20 12.52
N GLY A 191 0.55 -12.15 13.02
CA GLY A 191 1.23 -10.97 13.54
C GLY A 191 1.77 -10.02 12.47
N SER A 192 1.50 -10.26 11.19
CA SER A 192 1.76 -9.29 10.13
C SER A 192 0.59 -8.34 9.95
N VAL A 193 0.88 -7.05 9.80
CA VAL A 193 -0.06 -5.99 9.48
C VAL A 193 -0.01 -5.72 7.98
N VAL A 194 -1.14 -5.87 7.30
CA VAL A 194 -1.35 -5.40 5.93
C VAL A 194 -1.98 -4.01 6.01
N ARG A 195 -1.42 -3.04 5.30
CA ARG A 195 -1.87 -1.64 5.33
C ARG A 195 -2.00 -1.08 3.93
N VAL A 196 -3.04 -0.32 3.65
CA VAL A 196 -3.16 0.47 2.41
C VAL A 196 -2.05 1.52 2.33
N ASP A 197 -1.45 1.68 1.16
CA ASP A 197 -0.40 2.66 0.88
C ASP A 197 -0.99 3.85 0.08
N PRO A 198 -1.56 4.87 0.76
CA PRO A 198 -2.23 5.98 0.07
C PRO A 198 -1.27 6.81 -0.78
N ILE A 199 0.02 6.85 -0.42
CA ILE A 199 1.04 7.61 -1.16
C ILE A 199 1.30 6.93 -2.50
N ALA A 200 1.51 5.61 -2.51
CA ALA A 200 1.68 4.84 -3.75
C ALA A 200 0.42 4.86 -4.61
N ASN A 201 -0.77 4.81 -3.99
CA ASN A 201 -2.02 4.95 -4.72
C ASN A 201 -2.13 6.33 -5.39
N GLY A 202 -1.85 7.43 -4.67
CA GLY A 202 -1.92 8.77 -5.23
C GLY A 202 -0.86 9.06 -6.31
N SER A 203 0.32 8.44 -6.22
CA SER A 203 1.37 8.60 -7.23
C SER A 203 1.05 7.84 -8.53
N TYR A 204 0.43 6.67 -8.42
CA TYR A 204 0.10 5.76 -9.51
C TYR A 204 -1.22 6.08 -10.20
N TYR A 205 -2.26 6.36 -9.41
CA TYR A 205 -3.60 6.67 -9.88
C TYR A 205 -3.81 8.18 -9.91
N ARG A 206 -3.60 8.78 -11.08
CA ARG A 206 -3.73 10.22 -11.27
C ARG A 206 -5.08 10.56 -11.89
N SER A 207 -5.74 11.58 -11.37
CA SER A 207 -6.82 12.27 -12.07
C SER A 207 -6.24 13.45 -12.87
N PRO A 208 -6.66 13.65 -14.13
CA PRO A 208 -6.20 14.79 -14.93
C PRO A 208 -6.58 16.15 -14.32
N ALA A 209 -7.70 16.19 -13.59
CA ALA A 209 -8.21 17.35 -12.87
C ALA A 209 -9.17 16.91 -11.75
N PRO A 210 -9.46 17.77 -10.74
CA PRO A 210 -10.49 17.49 -9.75
C PRO A 210 -11.84 17.16 -10.41
N GLY A 211 -12.50 16.09 -9.96
CA GLY A 211 -13.78 15.63 -10.50
C GLY A 211 -13.68 14.86 -11.83
N GLN A 212 -12.49 14.67 -12.40
CA GLN A 212 -12.28 13.80 -13.56
C GLN A 212 -11.98 12.35 -13.12
N PRO A 213 -12.41 11.35 -13.92
CA PRO A 213 -12.13 9.95 -13.62
C PRO A 213 -10.63 9.70 -13.44
N VAL A 214 -10.31 8.84 -12.49
CA VAL A 214 -8.95 8.34 -12.28
C VAL A 214 -8.49 7.60 -13.54
N ILE A 215 -7.30 7.93 -14.03
CA ILE A 215 -6.66 7.14 -15.09
C ILE A 215 -6.00 5.94 -14.45
N VAL A 216 -6.42 4.75 -14.87
CA VAL A 216 -5.79 3.49 -14.46
C VAL A 216 -4.77 3.07 -15.51
N PRO A 217 -3.49 2.91 -15.13
CA PRO A 217 -2.47 2.43 -16.04
C PRO A 217 -2.82 1.05 -16.61
N THR A 218 -2.52 0.83 -17.89
CA THR A 218 -2.85 -0.39 -18.62
C THR A 218 -2.39 -1.66 -17.90
N ALA A 219 -1.18 -1.66 -17.34
CA ALA A 219 -0.63 -2.82 -16.63
C ALA A 219 -1.47 -3.23 -15.40
N ALA A 220 -2.02 -2.26 -14.65
CA ALA A 220 -2.90 -2.57 -13.52
C ALA A 220 -4.26 -3.09 -13.98
N GLY A 221 -4.80 -2.54 -15.08
CA GLY A 221 -6.01 -3.06 -15.72
C GLY A 221 -5.86 -4.50 -16.21
N GLU A 222 -4.77 -4.81 -16.91
CA GLU A 222 -4.44 -6.17 -17.38
C GLU A 222 -4.30 -7.16 -16.22
N LEU A 223 -3.64 -6.77 -15.14
CA LEU A 223 -3.52 -7.62 -13.95
C LEU A 223 -4.89 -7.84 -13.27
N THR A 224 -5.76 -6.83 -13.25
CA THR A 224 -7.14 -6.98 -12.73
C THR A 224 -7.93 -7.99 -13.55
N ILE A 225 -7.85 -7.91 -14.88
CA ILE A 225 -8.49 -8.86 -15.80
C ILE A 225 -7.93 -10.27 -15.57
N ALA A 226 -6.61 -10.40 -15.36
CA ALA A 226 -5.99 -11.69 -15.06
C ALA A 226 -6.56 -12.30 -13.76
N VAL A 227 -6.62 -11.54 -12.66
CA VAL A 227 -7.25 -12.00 -11.40
C VAL A 227 -8.69 -12.42 -11.62
N ALA A 228 -9.47 -11.59 -12.31
CA ALA A 228 -10.88 -11.85 -12.61
C ALA A 228 -11.06 -13.16 -13.41
N SER A 229 -10.26 -13.36 -14.46
CA SER A 229 -10.29 -14.56 -15.29
C SER A 229 -10.02 -15.85 -14.49
N TYR A 230 -9.07 -15.81 -13.54
CA TYR A 230 -8.79 -16.95 -12.66
C TYR A 230 -9.90 -17.21 -11.63
N ALA A 231 -10.73 -16.21 -11.32
CA ALA A 231 -11.94 -16.33 -10.51
C ALA A 231 -13.17 -16.80 -11.31
N GLY A 232 -13.03 -17.06 -12.62
CA GLY A 232 -14.12 -17.52 -13.48
C GLY A 232 -15.10 -16.44 -13.95
N HIS A 233 -14.80 -15.15 -13.72
CA HIS A 233 -15.62 -14.01 -14.17
C HIS A 233 -14.70 -12.96 -14.81
N ALA A 234 -14.93 -12.58 -16.06
CA ALA A 234 -14.04 -11.65 -16.77
C ALA A 234 -14.31 -10.16 -16.50
N GLU A 235 -15.32 -9.83 -15.69
CA GLU A 235 -15.74 -8.45 -15.48
C GLU A 235 -14.82 -7.72 -14.51
N ALA A 236 -14.16 -6.69 -15.02
CA ALA A 236 -13.29 -5.78 -14.27
C ALA A 236 -13.78 -4.34 -14.42
N ASN A 237 -13.91 -3.64 -13.30
CA ASN A 237 -14.09 -2.20 -13.24
C ASN A 237 -12.71 -1.53 -13.21
N PRO A 238 -12.39 -0.67 -14.19
CA PRO A 238 -11.12 0.02 -14.20
C PRO A 238 -10.97 0.99 -13.03
N GLN A 239 -12.03 1.35 -12.31
CA GLN A 239 -11.91 2.25 -11.16
C GLN A 239 -11.45 1.48 -9.90
N PRO A 240 -10.41 1.96 -9.19
CA PRO A 240 -10.03 1.37 -7.92
C PRO A 240 -11.20 1.41 -6.93
N ALA A 241 -11.28 0.44 -6.02
CA ALA A 241 -12.39 0.31 -5.05
C ALA A 241 -12.47 1.47 -4.02
N PHE A 242 -11.64 2.50 -4.16
CA PHE A 242 -11.75 3.75 -3.42
C PHE A 242 -12.94 4.57 -3.92
N ASN A 243 -14.13 4.29 -3.40
CA ASN A 243 -15.25 5.21 -3.54
C ASN A 243 -15.07 6.33 -2.49
N PRO A 244 -15.00 7.63 -2.87
CA PRO A 244 -14.77 8.74 -1.94
C PRO A 244 -15.78 8.79 -0.78
N GLY A 245 -17.01 8.28 -0.99
CA GLY A 245 -18.05 8.21 0.05
C GLY A 245 -17.77 7.28 1.23
N LEU A 246 -16.69 6.48 1.18
CA LEU A 246 -16.18 5.72 2.34
C LEU A 246 -14.77 6.18 2.76
N GLY A 247 -14.13 7.04 1.96
CA GLY A 247 -12.76 7.51 2.12
C GLY A 247 -12.61 8.91 2.72
N GLU A 248 -13.67 9.72 2.80
CA GLU A 248 -13.58 11.07 3.40
C GLU A 248 -13.25 11.06 4.90
N HIS A 249 -13.27 9.91 5.58
CA HIS A 249 -12.95 9.86 7.00
C HIS A 249 -11.51 9.52 7.39
N HIS A 250 -10.67 8.98 6.50
CA HIS A 250 -9.32 8.50 6.89
C HIS A 250 -8.25 8.74 5.82
N VAL A 251 -8.10 9.98 5.34
CA VAL A 251 -6.72 10.49 5.18
C VAL A 251 -6.13 10.43 6.58
N SER A 252 -5.04 9.67 6.82
CA SER A 252 -4.38 9.60 8.12
C SER A 252 -4.14 11.02 8.62
N ARG A 253 -5.04 11.52 9.47
CA ARG A 253 -4.95 12.90 9.94
C ARG A 253 -3.69 12.96 10.79
N GLU A 254 -2.91 14.02 10.65
CA GLU A 254 -1.73 14.27 11.49
C GLU A 254 -2.05 14.00 12.98
N SER A 255 -3.28 14.35 13.38
CA SER A 255 -3.87 14.06 14.69
C SER A 255 -3.88 12.58 15.07
N GLU A 256 -4.18 11.65 14.16
CA GLU A 256 -4.18 10.21 14.43
C GLU A 256 -2.77 9.67 14.73
N VAL A 257 -1.76 10.16 14.01
CA VAL A 257 -0.35 9.78 14.26
C VAL A 257 0.08 10.25 15.65
N ILE A 258 -0.22 11.50 15.98
CA ILE A 258 0.12 12.10 17.29
C ILE A 258 -0.63 11.38 18.42
N ARG A 259 -1.92 11.06 18.24
CA ARG A 259 -2.73 10.31 19.21
C ARG A 259 -2.13 8.95 19.53
N ASN A 260 -1.71 8.21 18.51
CA ASN A 260 -1.10 6.89 18.70
C ASN A 260 0.22 6.98 19.49
N GLN A 261 0.98 8.06 19.29
CA GLN A 261 2.23 8.31 20.01
C GLN A 261 1.98 8.74 21.47
N LEU A 262 0.93 9.55 21.72
CA LEU A 262 0.46 9.90 23.07
C LEU A 262 0.06 8.68 23.90
N VAL A 263 -0.71 7.76 23.32
CA VAL A 263 -1.17 6.53 23.99
C VAL A 263 0.01 5.61 24.36
N GLN A 264 1.11 5.65 23.61
CA GLN A 264 2.32 4.87 23.92
C GLN A 264 3.17 5.51 25.02
N LEU A 265 3.22 6.84 25.10
CA LEU A 265 4.06 7.56 26.06
C LEU A 265 3.39 7.79 27.42
N ALA A 266 2.09 8.03 27.45
CA ALA A 266 1.36 8.30 28.70
C ALA A 266 1.53 7.22 29.79
N PRO A 267 1.53 5.91 29.48
CA PRO A 267 1.79 4.88 30.48
C PRO A 267 3.20 4.95 31.12
N GLN A 268 4.18 5.56 30.45
CA GLN A 268 5.52 5.76 31.03
C GLN A 268 5.48 6.85 32.11
N LEU A 269 4.74 7.93 31.86
CA LEU A 269 4.49 8.96 32.86
C LEU A 269 3.71 8.40 34.06
N TYR A 270 2.67 7.58 33.83
CA TYR A 270 1.88 7.03 34.94
C TYR A 270 2.67 6.10 35.87
N LYS A 271 3.73 5.45 35.38
CA LYS A 271 4.58 4.58 36.20
C LYS A 271 5.40 5.34 37.24
N ILE A 272 5.65 6.63 37.02
CA ILE A 272 6.43 7.48 37.93
C ILE A 272 5.55 8.34 38.84
N LEU A 273 4.23 8.21 38.71
CA LEU A 273 3.24 8.94 39.50
C LEU A 273 2.54 7.99 40.48
N ASP A 274 2.09 8.54 41.61
CA ASP A 274 1.11 7.85 42.45
C ASP A 274 -0.28 7.88 41.80
N GLU A 275 -1.23 7.15 42.39
CA GLU A 275 -2.58 6.99 41.86
C GLU A 275 -3.34 8.32 41.76
N GLN A 276 -3.14 9.24 42.71
CA GLN A 276 -3.83 10.53 42.71
C GLN A 276 -3.32 11.41 41.56
N TRP A 277 -2.01 11.46 41.35
CA TRP A 277 -1.38 12.19 40.26
C TRP A 277 -1.65 11.56 38.89
N ALA A 278 -1.66 10.23 38.80
CA ALA A 278 -2.01 9.52 37.57
C ALA A 278 -3.45 9.83 37.14
N ASN A 279 -4.40 9.90 38.08
CA ASN A 279 -5.78 10.29 37.81
C ASN A 279 -5.91 11.77 37.43
N PHE A 280 -5.12 12.65 38.07
CA PHE A 280 -5.13 14.08 37.77
C PHE A 280 -4.61 14.36 36.34
N LEU A 281 -3.54 13.69 35.92
CA LEU A 281 -2.91 13.83 34.59
C LEU A 281 -3.39 12.79 33.56
N ALA A 282 -4.49 12.10 33.86
CA ALA A 282 -5.04 11.06 33.00
C ALA A 282 -5.47 11.63 31.65
N LEU A 283 -5.06 10.96 30.57
CA LEU A 283 -5.53 11.25 29.24
C LEU A 283 -7.01 10.82 29.09
N PRO A 284 -7.83 11.56 28.31
CA PRO A 284 -9.18 11.16 27.94
C PRO A 284 -9.26 9.70 27.46
N ALA A 285 -10.24 8.96 27.97
CA ALA A 285 -10.43 7.54 27.66
C ALA A 285 -10.66 7.29 26.16
N GLU A 286 -11.23 8.28 25.47
CA GLU A 286 -11.49 8.32 24.04
C GLU A 286 -10.21 8.09 23.22
N MET A 287 -9.08 8.65 23.66
CA MET A 287 -7.82 8.50 22.94
C MET A 287 -7.33 7.04 22.93
N PHE A 288 -7.55 6.30 24.03
CA PHE A 288 -7.22 4.87 24.10
C PHE A 288 -8.17 4.00 23.28
N ARG A 289 -9.36 4.51 22.96
CA ARG A 289 -10.35 3.84 22.10
C ARG A 289 -10.17 4.19 20.61
N GLY A 290 -9.19 5.02 20.26
CA GLY A 290 -8.93 5.44 18.89
C GLY A 290 -9.88 6.51 18.35
N THR A 291 -10.63 7.18 19.22
CA THR A 291 -11.53 8.29 18.88
C THR A 291 -10.94 9.63 19.31
N ASP A 292 -11.25 10.71 18.60
CA ASP A 292 -10.82 12.04 19.01
C ASP A 292 -11.60 12.46 20.28
N PRO A 293 -10.91 12.99 21.32
CA PRO A 293 -11.56 13.40 22.55
C PRO A 293 -12.35 14.70 22.36
N ASP A 294 -13.32 14.93 23.24
CA ASP A 294 -14.04 16.20 23.31
C ASP A 294 -13.04 17.38 23.52
N PRO A 295 -13.13 18.47 22.73
CA PRO A 295 -12.20 19.59 22.81
C PRO A 295 -12.10 20.24 24.19
N ALA A 296 -13.21 20.34 24.93
CA ALA A 296 -13.21 20.91 26.28
C ALA A 296 -12.50 20.00 27.29
N SER A 297 -12.69 18.68 27.15
CA SER A 297 -11.99 17.67 27.93
C SER A 297 -10.48 17.67 27.66
N LEU A 298 -10.06 17.81 26.39
CA LEU A 298 -8.66 17.93 26.01
C LEU A 298 -8.02 19.21 26.58
N GLN A 299 -8.72 20.35 26.47
CA GLN A 299 -8.26 21.62 27.03
C GLN A 299 -8.07 21.52 28.55
N THR A 300 -9.01 20.89 29.25
CA THR A 300 -8.93 20.69 30.70
C THR A 300 -7.66 19.96 31.11
N ILE A 301 -7.23 18.94 30.34
CA ILE A 301 -5.98 18.23 30.63
C ILE A 301 -4.76 19.11 30.34
N ILE A 302 -4.75 19.84 29.22
CA ILE A 302 -3.67 20.78 28.90
C ILE A 302 -3.51 21.83 30.00
N ASP A 303 -4.62 22.32 30.56
CA ASP A 303 -4.60 23.28 31.66
C ASP A 303 -3.99 22.67 32.94
N ARG A 304 -4.28 21.40 33.24
CA ARG A 304 -3.66 20.67 34.36
C ARG A 304 -2.15 20.52 34.19
N PHE A 305 -1.68 20.14 33.00
CA PHE A 305 -0.25 20.09 32.70
C PHE A 305 0.40 21.48 32.80
N THR A 306 -0.30 22.52 32.37
CA THR A 306 0.15 23.91 32.48
C THR A 306 0.27 24.36 33.94
N ALA A 307 -0.69 24.00 34.79
CA ALA A 307 -0.65 24.30 36.22
C ALA A 307 0.54 23.63 36.94
N VAL A 308 0.86 22.39 36.55
CA VAL A 308 2.04 21.68 37.09
C VAL A 308 3.35 22.35 36.66
N GLN A 309 3.43 22.88 35.44
CA GLN A 309 4.62 23.60 34.96
C GLN A 309 4.80 24.99 35.60
N SER A 310 3.71 25.66 35.94
CA SER A 310 3.76 27.03 36.46
C SER A 310 4.02 27.10 37.96
N ASP A 311 3.72 26.03 38.71
CA ASP A 311 3.95 25.96 40.15
C ASP A 311 5.40 25.51 40.47
N PRO A 312 6.21 26.36 41.14
CA PRO A 312 7.58 26.00 41.51
C PRO A 312 7.69 24.74 42.37
N GLN A 313 6.63 24.36 43.10
CA GLN A 313 6.62 23.18 43.96
C GLN A 313 6.68 21.86 43.17
N PHE A 314 6.27 21.85 41.89
CA PHE A 314 6.24 20.65 41.06
C PHE A 314 7.35 20.58 40.01
N ARG A 315 8.40 21.38 40.15
CA ARG A 315 9.53 21.42 39.20
C ARG A 315 10.16 20.05 38.93
N ASP A 316 10.34 19.25 39.97
CA ASP A 316 10.95 17.91 39.86
C ASP A 316 10.13 16.97 38.97
N LEU A 317 8.81 17.17 38.87
CA LEU A 317 7.93 16.45 37.96
C LEU A 317 7.92 17.11 36.57
N ALA A 318 7.83 18.43 36.52
CA ALA A 318 7.80 19.19 35.26
C ALA A 318 9.06 19.00 34.41
N ASP A 319 10.23 18.82 35.03
CA ASP A 319 11.51 18.61 34.33
C ASP A 319 11.70 17.18 33.80
N ARG A 320 10.85 16.23 34.23
CA ARG A 320 10.92 14.83 33.79
C ARG A 320 10.74 14.72 32.27
N PRO A 321 11.55 13.88 31.60
CA PRO A 321 11.41 13.68 30.16
C PRO A 321 10.05 13.11 29.77
N GLU A 322 9.48 12.22 30.59
CA GLU A 322 8.16 11.63 30.37
C GLU A 322 7.06 12.70 30.39
N PHE A 323 7.12 13.59 31.39
CA PHE A 323 6.16 14.68 31.54
C PHE A 323 6.22 15.67 30.37
N ARG A 324 7.42 16.14 30.00
CA ARG A 324 7.62 17.07 28.87
C ARG A 324 7.20 16.46 27.53
N SER A 325 7.44 15.17 27.34
CA SER A 325 7.06 14.47 26.12
C SER A 325 5.53 14.41 25.97
N VAL A 326 4.82 14.08 27.05
CA VAL A 326 3.34 14.02 27.04
C VAL A 326 2.73 15.41 26.87
N ASP A 327 3.22 16.44 27.59
CA ASP A 327 2.74 17.81 27.43
C ASP A 327 2.95 18.35 26.01
N GLY A 328 4.17 18.20 25.46
CA GLY A 328 4.48 18.65 24.11
C GLY A 328 3.60 17.99 23.06
N MET A 329 3.34 16.69 23.19
CA MET A 329 2.46 15.98 22.26
C MET A 329 0.99 16.34 22.44
N LEU A 330 0.52 16.61 23.65
CA LEU A 330 -0.86 17.06 23.90
C LEU A 330 -1.14 18.39 23.18
N ARG A 331 -0.21 19.34 23.29
CA ARG A 331 -0.31 20.65 22.60
C ARG A 331 -0.24 20.50 21.09
N HIS A 332 0.64 19.63 20.59
CA HIS A 332 0.75 19.35 19.16
C HIS A 332 -0.54 18.69 18.62
N TYR A 333 -1.10 17.73 19.36
CA TYR A 333 -2.37 17.09 19.03
C TYR A 333 -3.51 18.11 18.96
N GLN A 334 -3.63 19.01 19.94
CA GLN A 334 -4.63 20.08 19.93
C GLN A 334 -4.49 20.97 18.68
N HIS A 335 -3.27 21.37 18.33
CA HIS A 335 -3.02 22.19 17.15
C HIS A 335 -3.44 21.47 15.86
N SER A 336 -3.12 20.18 15.73
CA SER A 336 -3.50 19.36 14.58
C SER A 336 -5.02 19.21 14.41
N LEU A 337 -5.77 19.16 15.52
CA LEU A 337 -7.24 19.15 15.49
C LEU A 337 -7.81 20.49 15.02
N ALA A 338 -7.22 21.61 15.45
CA ALA A 338 -7.66 22.95 15.06
C ALA A 338 -7.44 23.25 13.57
N VAL A 339 -6.33 22.80 12.99
CA VAL A 339 -6.02 22.95 11.55
C VAL A 339 -7.02 22.15 10.69
N THR A 340 -7.47 21.00 11.17
CA THR A 340 -8.45 20.16 10.46
C THR A 340 -9.85 20.79 10.46
N ALA A 341 -10.21 21.56 11.50
CA ALA A 341 -11.53 22.18 11.62
C ALA A 341 -11.64 23.55 10.90
N GLY A 342 -10.52 24.16 10.52
CA GLY A 342 -10.49 25.46 9.84
C GLY A 342 -10.62 25.34 8.33
N GLU A 343 -11.81 25.65 7.79
CA GLU A 343 -11.99 25.93 6.36
C GLU A 343 -11.01 27.04 5.92
N LEU A 344 -10.12 26.74 4.97
CA LEU A 344 -9.23 27.71 4.35
C LEU A 344 -10.06 28.76 3.60
N LYS A 345 -10.34 29.90 4.26
CA LYS A 345 -10.92 31.07 3.61
C LYS A 345 -9.87 31.76 2.75
N LEU A 346 -9.84 31.42 1.47
CA LEU A 346 -9.00 32.08 0.47
C LEU A 346 -9.72 33.30 -0.12
N PRO A 347 -9.03 34.43 -0.37
CA PRO A 347 -9.57 35.51 -1.17
C PRO A 347 -9.88 35.04 -2.60
N PRO A 348 -10.78 35.73 -3.34
CA PRO A 348 -11.08 35.38 -4.73
C PRO A 348 -9.79 35.35 -5.56
N PRO A 349 -9.64 34.39 -6.48
CA PRO A 349 -8.43 34.25 -7.27
C PRO A 349 -8.17 35.53 -8.09
N PRO A 350 -6.90 35.92 -8.29
CA PRO A 350 -6.58 37.11 -9.07
C PRO A 350 -7.17 36.98 -10.49
N SER A 351 -7.97 37.97 -10.87
CA SER A 351 -8.45 38.12 -12.25
C SER A 351 -7.24 38.36 -13.16
N ARG A 352 -7.09 37.53 -14.19
CA ARG A 352 -6.06 37.70 -15.23
C ARG A 352 -6.15 39.04 -15.93
#